data_AF-A0A1S2MNV3-F1
#
_entry.id   AF-A0A1S2MNV3-F1
#
_cell.length_a   1.000
_cell.length_b   1.000
_cell.length_c   1.000
_cell.angle_alpha   90.00
_cell.angle_beta   90.00
_cell.angle_gamma   90.00
#
_symmetry.space_group_name_H-M   'P 1'
#
loop_
_entity.id
_entity.type
_entity.pdbx_description
1 polymer ?
#
loop_
_entity_poly.entity_id
_entity_poly.type
_entity_poly.pdbx_seq_one_letter_code
_entity_poly.pdbx_strand_id
1 'polypeptide(L)'
;MSNWIGYGTLPFNALPGIIVLMVIALIGLILCNIIPFNIPSIAYIGILGLILTIPGVPGSMHIIEWTEKVDLLSLATPVVAYAGVSIGNSWTDFAKLGWKTVVVGIVILISTYVGSAVVSEIVLRLQGIV
;
A
#
# COMPACT_ATOMS: atom_id res chain seq x y z
N MET A 1 18.89 -10.37 -18.37
CA MET A 1 19.81 -9.42 -17.72
C MET A 1 19.13 -8.39 -16.81
N SER A 2 17.80 -8.23 -16.87
CA SER A 2 17.03 -7.33 -15.98
C SER A 2 16.50 -8.01 -14.70
N ASN A 3 17.16 -9.08 -14.25
CA ASN A 3 16.84 -9.80 -13.01
C ASN A 3 17.97 -9.66 -11.96
N TRP A 4 19.00 -8.87 -12.25
CA TRP A 4 20.22 -8.79 -11.42
C TRP A 4 20.48 -7.39 -10.84
N ILE A 5 19.89 -6.33 -11.39
CA ILE A 5 20.32 -4.96 -11.07
C ILE A 5 19.47 -4.23 -10.02
N GLY A 6 18.35 -4.81 -9.56
CA GLY A 6 17.38 -4.09 -8.72
C GLY A 6 17.06 -4.68 -7.34
N TYR A 7 17.17 -5.99 -7.13
CA TYR A 7 16.68 -6.62 -5.89
C TYR A 7 17.73 -7.51 -5.24
N GLY A 8 18.20 -7.08 -4.07
CA GLY A 8 19.07 -7.81 -3.17
C GLY A 8 18.36 -8.90 -2.34
N THR A 9 17.26 -9.46 -2.82
CA THR A 9 16.64 -10.66 -2.23
C THR A 9 16.08 -11.54 -3.34
N LEU A 10 16.30 -12.86 -3.23
CA LEU A 10 15.93 -13.85 -4.23
C LEU A 10 14.43 -13.73 -4.58
N PRO A 11 14.04 -13.43 -5.83
CA PRO A 11 12.62 -13.33 -6.23
C PRO A 11 11.86 -14.66 -6.03
N PHE A 12 12.59 -15.76 -5.88
CA PHE A 12 12.03 -17.09 -5.60
C PHE A 12 11.49 -17.24 -4.17
N ASN A 13 12.05 -16.53 -3.18
CA ASN A 13 11.64 -16.65 -1.78
C ASN A 13 10.43 -15.76 -1.43
N ALA A 14 10.23 -14.65 -2.14
CA ALA A 14 9.11 -13.72 -1.95
C ALA A 14 7.85 -14.13 -2.74
N LEU A 15 8.03 -14.96 -3.78
CA LEU A 15 6.95 -15.45 -4.63
C LEU A 15 5.76 -16.07 -3.87
N PRO A 16 5.96 -16.96 -2.87
CA PRO A 16 4.84 -17.50 -2.09
C PRO A 16 4.09 -16.41 -1.31
N GLY A 17 4.79 -15.40 -0.78
CA GLY A 17 4.16 -14.27 -0.08
C GLY A 17 3.28 -13.44 -1.02
N ILE A 18 3.76 -13.16 -2.24
CA ILE A 18 3.00 -12.41 -3.26
C ILE A 18 1.70 -13.16 -3.63
N ILE A 19 1.78 -14.49 -3.80
CA ILE A 19 0.60 -15.31 -4.12
C ILE A 19 -0.41 -15.27 -2.97
N VAL A 20 0.04 -15.41 -1.73
CA VAL A 20 -0.83 -15.34 -0.56
C VAL A 20 -1.52 -13.98 -0.47
N LEU A 21 -0.78 -12.88 -0.64
CA LEU A 21 -1.36 -11.53 -0.66
C LEU A 21 -2.39 -11.37 -1.78
N MET A 22 -2.13 -11.93 -2.97
CA MET A 22 -3.07 -11.90 -4.09
C MET A 22 -4.37 -12.66 -3.78
N VAL A 23 -4.28 -13.83 -3.14
CA VAL A 23 -5.45 -14.62 -2.72
C VAL A 23 -6.25 -13.86 -1.67
N ILE A 24 -5.59 -13.24 -0.69
CA ILE A 24 -6.26 -12.43 0.35
C ILE A 24 -6.98 -11.23 -0.28
N ALA A 25 -6.33 -10.54 -1.22
CA ALA A 25 -6.93 -9.42 -1.94
C ALA A 25 -8.16 -9.86 -2.76
N LEU A 26 -8.08 -11.01 -3.42
CA LEU A 26 -9.19 -11.56 -4.21
C LEU A 26 -10.38 -11.94 -3.32
N ILE A 27 -10.13 -12.60 -2.18
CA ILE A 27 -11.18 -12.92 -1.20
C ILE A 27 -11.80 -11.62 -0.64
N GLY A 28 -10.99 -10.61 -0.32
CA GLY A 28 -11.48 -9.32 0.16
C GLY A 28 -12.33 -8.55 -0.85
N LEU A 29 -11.98 -8.63 -2.14
CA LEU A 29 -12.78 -8.05 -3.23
C LEU A 29 -14.12 -8.79 -3.41
N ILE A 30 -14.12 -10.12 -3.30
CA ILE A 30 -15.35 -10.91 -3.36
C ILE A 30 -16.25 -10.55 -2.17
N LEU A 31 -15.70 -10.48 -0.96
CA LEU A 31 -16.46 -10.10 0.24
C LEU A 31 -17.05 -8.69 0.12
N CYS A 32 -16.30 -7.75 -0.45
CA CYS A 32 -16.78 -6.39 -0.69
C CYS A 32 -17.96 -6.33 -1.68
N ASN A 33 -18.05 -7.26 -2.63
CA ASN A 33 -19.19 -7.32 -3.57
C ASN A 33 -20.43 -8.00 -2.98
N ILE A 34 -20.24 -8.91 -2.02
CA ILE A 34 -21.35 -9.64 -1.37
C ILE A 34 -21.99 -8.78 -0.27
N ILE A 35 -21.20 -7.96 0.41
CA ILE A 35 -21.65 -7.13 1.53
C ILE A 35 -22.06 -5.74 1.00
N PRO A 36 -23.34 -5.31 1.11
CA PRO A 36 -23.87 -4.10 0.49
C PRO A 36 -23.47 -2.78 1.18
N PHE A 37 -22.40 -2.79 1.99
CA PHE A 37 -21.90 -1.58 2.63
C PHE A 37 -20.95 -0.83 1.69
N ASN A 38 -21.16 0.48 1.52
CA ASN A 38 -20.32 1.41 0.72
C ASN A 38 -18.92 1.66 1.34
N ILE A 39 -18.30 0.62 1.87
CA ILE A 39 -16.94 0.67 2.40
C ILE A 39 -15.99 0.35 1.23
N PRO A 40 -14.92 1.14 1.03
CA PRO A 40 -13.99 0.89 -0.07
C PRO A 40 -13.34 -0.48 0.08
N SER A 41 -13.15 -1.20 -1.03
CA SER A 41 -12.63 -2.57 -1.02
C SER A 41 -11.28 -2.71 -0.31
N ILE A 42 -10.45 -1.66 -0.35
CA ILE A 42 -9.16 -1.61 0.34
C ILE A 42 -9.30 -1.81 1.85
N ALA A 43 -10.39 -1.33 2.47
CA ALA A 43 -10.63 -1.49 3.89
C ALA A 43 -11.00 -2.94 4.24
N TYR A 44 -11.81 -3.61 3.40
CA TYR A 44 -12.11 -5.04 3.58
C TYR A 44 -10.87 -5.92 3.46
N ILE A 45 -10.03 -5.65 2.46
CA ILE A 45 -8.76 -6.36 2.26
C ILE A 45 -7.84 -6.15 3.48
N GLY A 46 -7.74 -4.92 3.98
CA GLY A 46 -6.96 -4.61 5.18
C GLY A 46 -7.45 -5.32 6.43
N ILE A 47 -8.77 -5.33 6.67
CA ILE A 47 -9.37 -6.03 7.81
C ILE A 47 -9.14 -7.55 7.71
N LEU A 48 -9.30 -8.13 6.51
CA LEU A 48 -8.99 -9.54 6.28
C LEU A 48 -7.52 -9.86 6.50
N GLY A 49 -6.62 -9.01 6.00
CA GLY A 49 -5.19 -9.15 6.22
C GLY A 49 -4.83 -9.11 7.71
N LEU A 50 -5.44 -8.20 8.47
CA LEU A 50 -5.30 -8.14 9.92
C LEU A 50 -5.79 -9.41 10.59
N ILE A 51 -7.02 -9.87 10.29
CA ILE A 51 -7.60 -11.09 10.86
C ILE A 51 -6.70 -12.30 10.61
N LEU A 52 -6.20 -12.48 9.40
CA LEU A 52 -5.35 -13.61 9.03
C LEU A 52 -3.94 -13.54 9.66
N THR A 53 -3.52 -12.35 10.09
CA THR A 53 -2.23 -12.09 10.73
C THR A 53 -2.31 -12.12 12.26
N ILE A 54 -3.51 -12.22 12.86
CA ILE A 54 -3.66 -12.29 14.32
C ILE A 54 -3.03 -13.58 14.86
N PRO A 55 -2.20 -13.49 15.93
CA PRO A 55 -1.65 -14.66 16.61
C PRO A 55 -2.80 -15.46 17.23
N GLY A 56 -3.09 -16.63 16.66
CA GLY A 56 -4.23 -17.48 17.06
C GLY A 56 -5.00 -18.09 15.88
N VAL A 57 -4.84 -17.55 14.67
CA VAL A 57 -5.42 -18.12 13.45
C VAL A 57 -4.51 -19.22 12.90
N PRO A 58 -5.03 -20.44 12.57
CA PRO A 58 -4.22 -21.50 11.99
C PRO A 58 -3.62 -21.05 10.65
N GLY A 59 -2.30 -21.08 10.55
CA GLY A 59 -1.55 -20.61 9.36
C GLY A 59 -1.02 -19.17 9.42
N SER A 60 -1.36 -18.40 10.46
CA SER A 60 -0.87 -17.01 10.65
C SER A 60 0.66 -16.90 10.62
N MET A 61 1.36 -17.80 11.31
CA MET A 61 2.84 -17.79 11.37
C MET A 61 3.50 -17.95 10.00
N HIS A 62 2.95 -18.78 9.12
CA HIS A 62 3.49 -18.98 7.76
C HIS A 62 3.14 -17.80 6.85
N ILE A 63 1.94 -17.24 6.98
CA ILE A 63 1.52 -16.05 6.22
C ILE A 63 2.42 -14.86 6.57
N ILE A 64 2.71 -14.66 7.86
CA ILE A 64 3.61 -13.60 8.33
C ILE A 64 5.02 -13.80 7.77
N GLU A 65 5.61 -14.98 7.95
CA GLU A 65 6.98 -15.26 7.50
C GLU A 65 7.16 -15.12 5.98
N TRP A 66 6.14 -15.46 5.20
CA TRP A 66 6.16 -15.27 3.75
C TRP A 66 5.93 -13.82 3.35
N THR A 67 5.07 -13.10 4.06
CA THR A 67 4.77 -11.68 3.78
C THR A 67 5.92 -10.76 4.17
N GLU A 68 6.67 -11.08 5.23
CA GLU A 68 7.88 -10.34 5.63
C GLU A 68 8.98 -10.39 4.55
N LYS A 69 9.00 -11.44 3.74
CA LYS A 69 9.94 -11.58 2.61
C LYS A 69 9.51 -10.78 1.37
N VAL A 70 8.32 -10.17 1.39
CA VAL A 70 7.79 -9.37 0.28
C VAL A 70 8.10 -7.90 0.46
N ASP A 71 8.78 -7.32 -0.52
CA ASP A 71 8.94 -5.87 -0.62
C ASP A 71 7.67 -5.24 -1.21
N LEU A 72 6.81 -4.69 -0.34
CA LEU A 72 5.54 -4.08 -0.75
C LEU A 72 5.75 -2.80 -1.58
N LEU A 73 6.86 -2.07 -1.38
CA LEU A 73 7.17 -0.86 -2.15
C LEU A 73 7.48 -1.22 -3.59
N SER A 74 8.17 -2.35 -3.81
CA SER A 74 8.39 -2.94 -5.14
C SER A 74 7.09 -3.13 -5.91
N LEU A 75 6.08 -3.68 -5.23
CA LEU A 75 4.78 -3.98 -5.82
C LEU A 75 3.95 -2.72 -6.06
N ALA A 76 4.05 -1.74 -5.17
CA ALA A 76 3.33 -0.48 -5.30
C ALA A 76 3.88 0.42 -6.41
N THR A 77 5.20 0.41 -6.63
CA THR A 77 5.91 1.25 -7.61
C THR A 77 5.34 1.18 -9.04
N PRO A 78 5.14 0.00 -9.66
CA PRO A 78 4.56 -0.07 -11.00
C PRO A 78 3.10 0.40 -11.03
N VAL A 79 2.34 0.22 -9.96
CA VAL A 79 0.95 0.67 -9.87
C VAL A 79 0.88 2.20 -9.86
N VAL A 80 1.67 2.85 -9.01
CA VAL A 80 1.71 4.33 -8.96
C VAL A 80 2.33 4.93 -10.22
N ALA A 81 3.31 4.25 -10.84
CA ALA A 81 3.86 4.65 -12.12
C ALA A 81 2.80 4.57 -13.24
N TYR A 82 2.04 3.48 -13.30
CA TYR A 82 0.94 3.33 -14.26
C TYR A 82 -0.18 4.35 -14.02
N ALA A 83 -0.53 4.59 -12.76
CA ALA A 83 -1.49 5.65 -12.41
C ALA A 83 -0.99 7.02 -12.91
N GLY A 84 0.28 7.36 -12.67
CA GLY A 84 0.89 8.60 -13.17
C GLY A 84 0.88 8.70 -14.69
N VAL A 85 1.20 7.62 -15.40
CA VAL A 85 1.17 7.58 -16.88
C VAL A 85 -0.26 7.69 -17.43
N SER A 86 -1.22 6.97 -16.84
CA SER A 86 -2.64 7.04 -17.23
C SER A 86 -3.20 8.44 -17.05
N ILE A 87 -2.82 9.10 -15.97
CA ILE A 87 -3.18 10.47 -15.66
C ILE A 87 -2.54 11.42 -16.70
N GLY A 88 -1.27 11.23 -17.03
CA GLY A 88 -0.56 12.01 -18.06
C GLY A 88 -1.11 11.87 -19.47
N ASN A 89 -1.72 10.71 -19.80
CA ASN A 89 -2.38 10.49 -21.09
C ASN A 89 -3.60 11.42 -21.29
N SER A 90 -4.25 11.85 -20.20
CA SER A 90 -5.31 12.87 -20.20
C SER A 90 -4.74 14.30 -20.18
N TRP A 91 -3.65 14.56 -20.91
CA TRP A 91 -2.92 15.83 -20.91
C TRP A 91 -3.81 17.06 -21.17
N THR A 92 -4.84 16.91 -22.01
CA THR A 92 -5.83 17.98 -22.29
C THR A 92 -6.64 18.40 -21.08
N ASP A 93 -6.93 17.48 -20.16
CA ASP A 93 -7.62 17.80 -18.90
C ASP A 93 -6.64 18.32 -17.84
N PHE A 94 -5.37 17.90 -17.90
CA PHE A 94 -4.28 18.48 -17.11
C PHE A 94 -4.01 19.94 -17.45
N ALA A 95 -3.98 20.28 -18.73
CA ALA A 95 -3.77 21.65 -19.19
C ALA A 95 -4.88 22.59 -18.70
N LYS A 96 -6.13 22.10 -18.58
CA LYS A 96 -7.25 22.85 -17.99
C LYS A 96 -7.12 23.02 -16.47
N LEU A 97 -6.55 22.04 -15.78
CA LEU A 97 -6.29 22.08 -14.33
C LEU A 97 -5.19 23.08 -13.95
N GLY A 98 -4.23 23.32 -14.86
CA GLY A 98 -3.27 24.42 -14.79
C GLY A 98 -2.28 24.37 -13.62
N TRP A 99 -1.60 25.50 -13.35
CA TRP A 99 -0.58 25.66 -12.30
C TRP A 99 -1.08 25.34 -10.88
N LYS A 100 -2.39 25.43 -10.63
CA LYS A 100 -2.99 25.18 -9.31
C LYS A 100 -2.74 23.76 -8.83
N THR A 101 -2.74 22.77 -9.72
CA THR A 101 -2.51 21.36 -9.36
C THR A 101 -1.10 21.12 -8.83
N VAL A 102 -0.09 21.82 -9.34
CA VAL A 102 1.30 21.71 -8.87
C VAL A 102 1.40 22.22 -7.43
N VAL A 103 0.79 23.38 -7.15
CA VAL A 103 0.76 23.96 -5.80
C VAL A 103 0.01 23.02 -4.84
N VAL A 104 -1.16 22.51 -5.25
CA VAL A 104 -1.93 21.56 -4.44
C VAL A 104 -1.13 20.28 -4.18
N GLY A 105 -0.41 19.75 -5.17
CA GLY A 105 0.47 18.59 -5.00
C GLY A 105 1.58 18.82 -3.98
N ILE A 106 2.25 19.98 -4.04
CA ILE A 106 3.26 20.37 -3.04
C ILE A 106 2.63 20.45 -1.64
N VAL A 107 1.47 21.09 -1.51
CA VAL A 107 0.76 21.20 -0.24
C VAL A 107 0.34 19.83 0.30
N ILE A 108 -0.10 18.90 -0.54
CA ILE A 108 -0.46 17.53 -0.13
C ILE A 108 0.77 16.77 0.40
N LEU A 109 1.91 16.85 -0.30
CA LEU A 109 3.14 16.20 0.13
C LEU A 109 3.65 16.76 1.46
N ILE A 110 3.66 18.10 1.61
CA ILE A 110 4.02 18.76 2.87
C ILE A 110 3.04 18.36 3.97
N SER A 111 1.74 18.40 3.71
CA SER A 111 0.69 18.06 4.68
C SER A 111 0.84 16.63 5.20
N THR A 112 1.12 15.67 4.30
CA THR A 112 1.29 14.26 4.67
C THR A 112 2.50 14.10 5.59
N TYR A 113 3.64 14.74 5.24
CA TYR A 113 4.85 14.68 6.06
C TYR A 113 4.67 15.36 7.42
N VAL A 114 4.13 16.59 7.43
CA VAL A 114 3.88 17.35 8.67
C VAL A 114 2.86 16.63 9.56
N GLY A 115 1.79 16.07 8.99
CA GLY A 115 0.81 15.28 9.73
C GLY A 115 1.46 14.08 10.42
N SER A 116 2.29 13.31 9.70
CA SER A 116 3.04 12.20 10.30
C SER A 116 4.03 12.66 11.37
N ALA A 117 4.70 13.80 11.19
CA ALA A 117 5.63 14.36 12.17
C ALA A 117 4.92 14.78 13.46
N VAL A 118 3.76 15.44 13.37
CA VAL A 118 2.96 15.85 14.53
C VAL A 118 2.47 14.63 15.33
N VAL A 119 1.96 13.61 14.65
CA VAL A 119 1.55 12.36 15.31
C VAL A 119 2.74 11.69 16.01
N SER A 120 3.88 11.64 15.33
CA SER A 120 5.12 11.08 15.91
C SER A 120 5.55 11.86 17.16
N GLU A 121 5.50 13.18 17.12
CA GLU A 121 5.87 14.03 18.26
C GLU A 121 4.92 13.85 19.45
N ILE A 122 3.61 13.76 19.22
CA ILE A 122 2.62 13.50 20.27
C ILE A 122 2.90 12.13 20.94
N VAL A 123 3.13 11.09 20.14
CA VAL A 123 3.41 9.74 20.65
C VAL A 123 4.74 9.70 21.43
N LEU A 124 5.78 10.35 20.92
CA LEU A 124 7.09 10.39 21.58
C LEU A 124 7.05 11.17 22.92
N ARG A 125 6.29 12.27 22.98
CA ARG A 125 6.03 13.03 24.22
C ARG A 125 5.26 12.19 25.24
N LEU A 126 4.25 11.43 24.80
CA LEU A 126 3.51 10.49 25.65
C LEU A 126 4.39 9.37 26.20
N GLN A 127 5.38 8.92 25.44
CA GLN A 127 6.37 7.91 25.85
C GLN A 127 7.49 8.49 26.74
N GLY A 128 7.57 9.81 26.92
CA GLY A 128 8.57 10.49 27.76
C GLY A 128 9.98 10.49 27.17
N ILE A 129 10.10 10.28 25.85
CA ILE A 129 11.39 10.26 25.14
C ILE A 129 11.86 11.70 24.81
N VAL A 130 10.90 12.64 24.74
CA VAL A 130 11.08 14.10 24.50
C VAL A 130 10.15 14.93 25.38
#